data_AF-G4YT30-F1
#
_entry.id   AF-G4YT30-F1
#
_cell.length_a   1.000
_cell.length_b   1.000
_cell.length_c   1.000
_cell.angle_alpha   90.00
_cell.angle_beta   90.00
_cell.angle_gamma   90.00
#
_symmetry.space_group_name_H-M   'P 1'
#
loop_
_entity.id
_entity.type
_entity.pdbx_description
1 polymer ?
#
loop_
_entity_poly.entity_id
_entity_poly.type
_entity_poly.pdbx_seq_one_letter_code
_entity_poly.pdbx_strand_id
1 'polypeptide(L)'
;MGRPCITGSSKRRKQYKRVAVAYGDKRDVLKFLNKGNFIKATILHFYGQLTRKDHRAKEKQISKWKKASASIQSACASGRARHLNSRKLGDGTVLSLEAEEEIVRWINTFRKEGIPVSRFMLKTKAMEVAKESDIAPDKFSASSTWMKLFMRRPRLSL
;
A
#
# COMPACT_ATOMS: atom_id res chain seq x y z
N MET A 1 0.64 -33.70 -21.34
CA MET A 1 0.37 -34.44 -20.09
C MET A 1 1.10 -33.75 -18.94
N GLY A 2 0.39 -33.20 -17.95
CA GLY A 2 0.99 -32.52 -16.80
C GLY A 2 1.50 -33.52 -15.76
N ARG A 3 2.61 -33.19 -15.07
CA ARG A 3 3.27 -34.08 -14.09
C ARG A 3 2.32 -34.42 -12.93
N PRO A 4 2.09 -35.71 -12.61
CA PRO A 4 1.25 -36.11 -11.49
C PRO A 4 1.87 -35.70 -10.15
N CYS A 5 1.03 -35.27 -9.20
CA CYS A 5 1.46 -34.89 -7.86
C CYS A 5 1.46 -36.12 -6.94
N ILE A 6 2.64 -36.64 -6.60
CA ILE A 6 2.84 -37.96 -5.96
C ILE A 6 2.66 -37.91 -4.42
N THR A 7 2.71 -36.72 -3.80
CA THR A 7 2.78 -36.55 -2.34
C THR A 7 1.44 -36.21 -1.66
N GLY A 8 0.29 -36.35 -2.36
CA GLY A 8 -1.07 -36.21 -1.80
C GLY A 8 -1.46 -34.81 -1.28
N SER A 9 -0.51 -33.89 -1.13
CA SER A 9 -0.71 -32.55 -0.55
C SER A 9 -1.00 -31.53 -1.64
N SER A 10 -2.16 -31.64 -2.27
CA SER A 10 -2.61 -30.63 -3.21
C SER A 10 -2.88 -29.30 -2.50
N LYS A 11 -2.54 -28.18 -3.16
CA LYS A 11 -2.82 -26.84 -2.63
C LYS A 11 -4.33 -26.68 -2.45
N ARG A 12 -4.78 -26.50 -1.19
CA ARG A 12 -6.21 -26.30 -0.89
C ARG A 12 -6.79 -25.16 -1.73
N ARG A 13 -8.00 -25.36 -2.25
CA ARG A 13 -8.72 -24.35 -3.04
C ARG A 13 -8.89 -23.06 -2.24
N LYS A 14 -8.63 -21.91 -2.89
CA LYS A 14 -8.84 -20.59 -2.28
C LYS A 14 -10.33 -20.37 -2.01
N GLN A 15 -10.66 -20.00 -0.77
CA GLN A 15 -12.05 -19.80 -0.32
C GLN A 15 -12.52 -18.33 -0.36
N TYR A 16 -11.65 -17.38 -0.73
CA TYR A 16 -11.96 -15.96 -0.89
C TYR A 16 -12.87 -15.34 0.19
N LYS A 17 -12.65 -15.69 1.46
CA LYS A 17 -13.52 -15.31 2.60
C LYS A 17 -13.57 -13.82 2.93
N ARG A 18 -12.71 -12.99 2.32
CA ARG A 18 -12.56 -11.56 2.64
C ARG A 18 -12.82 -10.74 1.39
N VAL A 19 -13.79 -9.84 1.49
CA VAL A 19 -14.04 -8.79 0.49
C VAL A 19 -13.46 -7.49 1.00
N ALA A 20 -12.50 -6.94 0.26
CA ALA A 20 -11.94 -5.63 0.58
C ALA A 20 -12.88 -4.53 0.05
N VAL A 21 -13.04 -3.47 0.84
CA VAL A 21 -13.98 -2.36 0.54
C VAL A 21 -13.16 -1.09 0.30
N ALA A 22 -13.58 -0.23 -0.63
CA ALA A 22 -12.88 1.01 -0.93
C ALA A 22 -12.96 2.01 0.23
N TYR A 23 -11.98 2.92 0.34
CA TYR A 23 -12.02 3.97 1.36
C TYR A 23 -13.20 4.93 1.18
N GLY A 24 -13.61 5.18 -0.07
CA GLY A 24 -14.82 5.97 -0.39
C GLY A 24 -16.07 5.39 0.27
N ASP A 25 -16.38 4.13 0.00
CA ASP A 25 -17.57 3.46 0.56
C ASP A 25 -17.52 3.44 2.11
N LYS A 26 -16.35 3.16 2.69
CA LYS A 26 -16.16 3.21 4.15
C LYS A 26 -16.48 4.60 4.70
N ARG A 27 -16.00 5.65 4.05
CA ARG A 27 -16.24 7.05 4.45
C ARG A 27 -17.73 7.37 4.37
N ASP A 28 -18.43 6.93 3.33
CA ASP A 28 -19.84 7.26 3.13
C ASP A 28 -20.74 6.54 4.15
N VAL A 29 -20.43 5.28 4.48
CA VAL A 29 -21.04 4.55 5.61
C VAL A 29 -20.83 5.30 6.94
N LEU A 30 -19.60 5.75 7.21
CA LEU A 30 -19.30 6.51 8.44
C LEU A 30 -19.98 7.88 8.46
N LYS A 31 -20.08 8.58 7.32
CA LYS A 31 -20.83 9.84 7.21
C LYS A 31 -22.30 9.64 7.53
N PHE A 32 -22.92 8.59 7.01
CA PHE A 32 -24.31 8.26 7.31
C PHE A 32 -24.51 7.96 8.80
N LEU A 33 -23.60 7.21 9.42
CA LEU A 33 -23.63 6.92 10.85
C LEU A 33 -23.47 8.21 11.70
N ASN A 34 -22.57 9.10 11.31
CA ASN A 34 -22.31 10.36 12.02
C ASN A 34 -23.49 11.35 11.94
N LYS A 35 -24.44 11.16 11.01
CA LYS A 35 -25.70 11.92 10.97
C LYS A 35 -26.71 11.49 12.06
N GLY A 36 -26.35 10.58 12.96
CA GLY A 36 -27.21 10.10 14.05
C GLY A 36 -27.98 8.81 13.75
N ASN A 37 -27.72 8.17 12.60
CA ASN A 37 -28.38 6.92 12.24
C ASN A 37 -27.90 5.74 13.09
N PHE A 38 -28.79 4.80 13.39
CA PHE A 38 -28.42 3.56 14.06
C PHE A 38 -27.63 2.62 13.14
N ILE A 39 -26.80 1.76 13.74
CA ILE A 39 -26.00 0.76 12.99
C ILE A 39 -26.91 -0.15 12.16
N LYS A 40 -28.04 -0.59 12.71
CA LYS A 40 -29.00 -1.45 12.02
C LYS A 40 -29.57 -0.77 10.76
N ALA A 41 -29.97 0.50 10.88
CA ALA A 41 -30.47 1.29 9.75
C ALA A 41 -29.37 1.51 8.70
N THR A 42 -28.14 1.73 9.14
CA THR A 42 -26.97 1.87 8.25
C THR A 42 -26.71 0.58 7.47
N ILE A 43 -26.76 -0.58 8.13
CA ILE A 43 -26.55 -1.87 7.46
C ILE A 43 -27.66 -2.12 6.43
N LEU A 44 -28.91 -1.86 6.81
CA LEU A 44 -30.06 -2.00 5.92
C LEU A 44 -29.93 -1.09 4.68
N HIS A 45 -29.49 0.16 4.86
CA HIS A 45 -29.35 1.12 3.77
C HIS A 45 -28.25 0.75 2.77
N PHE A 46 -27.06 0.36 3.25
CA PHE A 46 -25.90 0.10 2.37
C PHE A 46 -25.77 -1.36 1.89
N TYR A 47 -26.31 -2.32 2.63
CA TYR A 47 -26.11 -3.75 2.35
C TYR A 47 -27.42 -4.53 2.25
N GLY A 48 -28.57 -3.88 2.44
CA GLY A 48 -29.88 -4.53 2.40
C GLY A 48 -30.15 -5.45 3.59
N GLN A 49 -31.10 -6.37 3.41
CA GLN A 49 -31.42 -7.37 4.41
C GLN A 49 -30.36 -8.48 4.42
N LEU A 50 -29.78 -8.72 5.59
CA LEU A 50 -28.72 -9.72 5.79
C LEU A 50 -29.15 -10.76 6.80
N THR A 51 -28.55 -11.95 6.71
CA THR A 51 -28.69 -12.97 7.75
C THR A 51 -28.14 -12.47 9.09
N ARG A 52 -28.58 -13.03 10.22
CA ARG A 52 -28.08 -12.65 11.55
C ARG A 52 -26.55 -12.75 11.65
N LYS A 53 -25.96 -13.76 11.02
CA LYS A 53 -24.51 -13.99 11.01
C LYS A 53 -23.78 -12.88 10.24
N ASP A 54 -24.28 -12.55 9.05
CA ASP A 54 -23.67 -11.53 8.20
C ASP A 54 -23.87 -10.12 8.76
N HIS A 55 -25.03 -9.86 9.36
CA HIS A 55 -25.30 -8.62 10.08
C HIS A 55 -24.27 -8.40 11.19
N ARG A 56 -24.03 -9.41 12.05
CA ARG A 56 -23.03 -9.32 13.12
C ARG A 56 -21.61 -9.13 12.57
N ALA A 57 -21.30 -9.73 11.42
CA ALA A 57 -20.00 -9.54 10.76
C ALA A 57 -19.85 -8.09 10.24
N LYS A 58 -20.90 -7.52 9.63
CA LYS A 58 -20.92 -6.14 9.15
C LYS A 58 -20.85 -5.12 10.28
N GLU A 59 -21.57 -5.34 11.36
CA GLU A 59 -21.49 -4.50 12.56
C GLU A 59 -20.06 -4.45 13.13
N LYS A 60 -19.39 -5.60 13.25
CA LYS A 60 -17.97 -5.66 13.64
C LYS A 60 -17.07 -4.91 12.65
N GLN A 61 -17.34 -5.04 11.36
CA GLN A 61 -16.58 -4.37 10.31
C GLN A 61 -16.74 -2.83 10.39
N ILE A 62 -17.96 -2.34 10.58
CA ILE A 62 -18.26 -0.91 10.75
C ILE A 62 -17.62 -0.37 12.02
N SER A 63 -17.68 -1.10 13.13
CA SER A 63 -17.00 -0.74 14.39
C SER A 63 -15.49 -0.58 14.18
N LYS A 64 -14.86 -1.50 13.43
CA LYS A 64 -13.44 -1.37 13.06
C LYS A 64 -13.18 -0.13 12.19
N TRP A 65 -14.06 0.19 11.26
CA TRP A 65 -13.92 1.41 10.45
C TRP A 65 -14.10 2.68 11.28
N LYS A 66 -15.01 2.68 12.26
CA LYS A 66 -15.20 3.80 13.18
C LYS A 66 -13.92 4.09 13.96
N LYS A 67 -13.23 3.05 14.46
CA LYS A 67 -11.92 3.19 15.11
C LYS A 67 -10.82 3.72 14.17
N ALA A 68 -10.92 3.43 12.88
CA ALA A 68 -9.95 3.85 11.86
C ALA A 68 -10.40 5.07 11.04
N SER A 69 -11.37 5.85 11.52
CA SER A 69 -12.03 6.92 10.77
C SER A 69 -11.04 7.97 10.25
N ALA A 70 -10.10 8.42 11.09
CA ALA A 70 -9.08 9.40 10.72
C ALA A 70 -8.21 8.92 9.55
N SER A 71 -7.77 7.65 9.59
CA SER A 71 -6.99 7.04 8.50
C SER A 71 -7.80 6.93 7.20
N ILE A 72 -9.08 6.56 7.30
CA ILE A 72 -10.00 6.48 6.14
C ILE A 72 -10.19 7.85 5.50
N GLN A 73 -10.39 8.90 6.32
CA GLN A 73 -10.56 10.28 5.85
C GLN A 73 -9.27 10.80 5.19
N SER A 74 -8.11 10.60 5.81
CA SER A 74 -6.80 10.96 5.24
C SER A 74 -6.53 10.25 3.90
N ALA A 75 -6.87 8.95 3.80
CA ALA A 75 -6.76 8.22 2.54
C ALA A 75 -7.67 8.83 1.44
N CYS A 76 -8.90 9.24 1.80
CA CYS A 76 -9.79 9.91 0.85
C CYS A 76 -9.27 11.30 0.44
N ALA A 77 -8.79 12.10 1.38
CA ALA A 77 -8.26 13.45 1.13
C ALA A 77 -7.02 13.44 0.23
N SER A 78 -6.19 12.39 0.34
CA SER A 78 -5.03 12.17 -0.53
C SER A 78 -5.37 11.58 -1.91
N GLY A 79 -6.64 11.61 -2.34
CA GLY A 79 -7.08 11.10 -3.65
C GLY A 79 -7.14 9.57 -3.76
N ARG A 80 -6.94 8.83 -2.65
CA ARG A 80 -6.92 7.36 -2.63
C ARG A 80 -8.27 6.74 -2.24
N ALA A 81 -9.38 7.45 -2.48
CA ALA A 81 -10.72 6.98 -2.13
C ALA A 81 -11.07 5.63 -2.78
N ARG A 82 -10.64 5.39 -4.03
CA ARG A 82 -10.86 4.13 -4.76
C ARG A 82 -9.98 2.95 -4.27
N HIS A 83 -9.01 3.21 -3.38
CA HIS A 83 -8.11 2.16 -2.92
C HIS A 83 -8.82 1.28 -1.88
N LEU A 84 -8.59 -0.03 -1.96
CA LEU A 84 -9.15 -0.99 -1.02
C LEU A 84 -8.33 -1.09 0.28
N ASN A 85 -7.01 -0.91 0.16
CA ASN A 85 -6.03 -0.95 1.24
C ASN A 85 -4.96 0.13 1.03
N SER A 86 -4.44 0.70 2.12
CA SER A 86 -3.25 1.54 2.13
C SER A 86 -2.06 0.77 2.67
N ARG A 87 -0.89 0.97 2.07
CA ARG A 87 0.41 0.64 2.68
C ARG A 87 1.05 1.95 3.15
N LYS A 88 1.89 1.92 4.19
CA LYS A 88 2.70 3.10 4.50
C LYS A 88 3.68 3.33 3.35
N LEU A 89 4.11 4.57 3.19
CA LEU A 89 5.20 4.87 2.27
C LEU A 89 6.44 4.10 2.77
N GLY A 90 7.13 3.36 1.90
CA GLY A 90 8.27 2.51 2.29
C GLY A 90 7.93 1.04 2.59
N ASP A 91 6.68 0.66 2.89
CA ASP A 91 6.32 -0.75 3.20
C ASP A 91 6.45 -1.74 2.01
N GLY A 92 6.86 -1.26 0.84
CA GLY A 92 7.08 -2.07 -0.36
C GLY A 92 8.36 -1.71 -1.09
N THR A 93 9.30 -1.04 -0.42
CA THR A 93 10.61 -0.68 -0.96
C THR A 93 11.63 -1.70 -0.50
N VAL A 94 12.61 -1.95 -1.36
CA VAL A 94 13.75 -2.82 -1.01
C VAL A 94 14.71 -2.06 -0.08
N LEU A 95 14.86 -0.75 -0.29
CA LEU A 95 15.60 0.16 0.59
C LEU A 95 14.69 0.73 1.68
N SER A 96 15.25 1.01 2.86
CA SER A 96 14.56 1.76 3.91
C SER A 96 14.29 3.21 3.48
N LEU A 97 13.41 3.91 4.21
CA LEU A 97 13.14 5.33 3.94
C LEU A 97 14.42 6.18 4.10
N GLU A 98 15.20 5.89 5.15
CA GLU A 98 16.46 6.58 5.44
C GLU A 98 17.49 6.40 4.32
N ALA A 99 17.62 5.17 3.80
CA ALA A 99 18.46 4.87 2.65
C ALA A 99 17.98 5.59 1.37
N GLU A 100 16.67 5.63 1.10
CA GLU A 100 16.14 6.40 -0.03
C GLU A 100 16.41 7.91 0.13
N GLU A 101 16.30 8.46 1.35
CA GLU A 101 16.60 9.87 1.65
C GLU A 101 18.08 10.22 1.45
N GLU A 102 19.00 9.34 1.81
CA GLU A 102 20.43 9.54 1.57
C GLU A 102 20.72 9.72 0.08
N ILE A 103 20.15 8.85 -0.76
CA ILE A 103 20.29 8.94 -2.22
C ILE A 103 19.69 10.26 -2.73
N VAL A 104 18.55 10.70 -2.18
CA VAL A 104 17.93 11.99 -2.55
C VAL A 104 18.82 13.17 -2.18
N ARG A 105 19.41 13.16 -0.98
CA ARG A 105 20.35 14.21 -0.54
C ARG A 105 21.56 14.26 -1.48
N TRP A 106 22.13 13.10 -1.80
CA TRP A 106 23.24 12.98 -2.74
C TRP A 106 22.89 13.49 -4.15
N ILE A 107 21.69 13.22 -4.68
CA ILE A 107 21.27 13.79 -5.97
C ILE A 107 21.18 15.32 -5.88
N ASN A 108 20.62 15.85 -4.79
CA ASN A 108 20.42 17.28 -4.62
C ASN A 108 21.74 18.04 -4.44
N THR A 109 22.76 17.46 -3.81
CA THR A 109 24.09 18.08 -3.72
C THR A 109 24.73 18.22 -5.10
N PHE A 110 24.70 17.17 -5.92
CA PHE A 110 25.23 17.22 -7.30
C PHE A 110 24.49 18.26 -8.15
N ARG A 111 23.17 18.37 -8.03
CA ARG A 111 22.39 19.41 -8.73
C ARG A 111 22.73 20.82 -8.28
N LYS A 112 23.00 21.01 -6.98
CA LYS A 112 23.43 22.30 -6.44
C LYS A 112 24.78 22.72 -7.01
N GLU A 113 25.65 21.76 -7.28
CA GLU A 113 26.95 21.95 -7.93
C GLU A 113 26.84 22.07 -9.47
N GLY A 114 25.64 21.96 -10.04
CA GLY A 114 25.41 22.03 -11.48
C GLY A 114 25.79 20.76 -12.24
N ILE A 115 26.07 19.66 -11.54
CA ILE A 115 26.49 18.39 -12.14
C ILE A 115 25.26 17.52 -12.40
N PRO A 116 24.99 17.12 -13.66
CA PRO A 116 23.89 16.22 -13.96
C PRO A 116 24.18 14.80 -13.45
N VAL A 117 23.20 14.20 -12.77
CA VAL A 117 23.29 12.80 -12.31
C VAL A 117 22.80 11.88 -13.42
N SER A 118 23.67 11.01 -13.93
CA SER A 118 23.25 10.00 -14.91
C SER A 118 22.54 8.81 -14.27
N ARG A 119 21.79 8.03 -15.06
CA ARG A 119 21.18 6.77 -14.58
C ARG A 119 22.21 5.78 -14.04
N PHE A 120 23.41 5.77 -14.63
CA PHE A 120 24.50 4.92 -14.18
C PHE A 120 24.98 5.33 -12.79
N MET A 121 25.21 6.63 -12.57
CA MET A 121 25.63 7.14 -11.26
C MET A 121 24.58 6.85 -10.18
N LEU A 122 23.29 7.07 -10.49
CA LEU A 122 22.20 6.72 -9.57
C LEU A 122 22.19 5.24 -9.22
N LYS A 123 22.38 4.36 -10.21
CA LYS A 123 22.43 2.91 -10.00
C LYS A 123 23.59 2.54 -9.07
N THR A 124 24.78 3.09 -9.31
CA THR A 124 25.97 2.83 -8.49
C THR A 124 25.75 3.27 -7.05
N LYS A 125 25.33 4.53 -6.81
CA LYS A 125 25.09 5.02 -5.46
C LYS A 125 23.99 4.23 -4.75
N ALA A 126 22.92 3.86 -5.44
CA ALA A 126 21.86 3.05 -4.85
C ALA A 126 22.36 1.66 -4.40
N MET A 127 23.27 1.03 -5.14
CA MET A 127 23.86 -0.26 -4.75
C MET A 127 24.83 -0.10 -3.58
N GLU A 128 25.58 1.01 -3.50
CA GLU A 128 26.44 1.32 -2.35
C GLU A 128 25.61 1.46 -1.07
N VAL A 129 24.55 2.28 -1.10
CA VAL A 129 23.65 2.45 0.05
C VAL A 129 22.96 1.14 0.43
N ALA A 130 22.62 0.29 -0.54
CA ALA A 130 22.07 -1.04 -0.26
C ALA A 130 23.07 -1.92 0.50
N LYS A 131 24.35 -1.88 0.10
CA LYS A 131 25.43 -2.61 0.78
C LYS A 131 25.66 -2.10 2.20
N GLU A 132 25.61 -0.78 2.41
CA GLU A 132 25.70 -0.15 3.73
C GLU A 132 24.49 -0.50 4.64
N SER A 133 23.33 -0.79 4.03
CA SER A 133 22.12 -1.24 4.72
C SER A 133 22.03 -2.76 4.91
N ASP A 134 23.13 -3.50 4.73
CA ASP A 134 23.20 -4.97 4.81
C ASP A 134 22.23 -5.71 3.86
N ILE A 135 21.89 -5.09 2.73
CA ILE A 135 21.05 -5.73 1.70
C ILE A 135 21.95 -6.49 0.73
N ALA A 136 21.75 -7.80 0.69
CA ALA A 136 22.51 -8.67 -0.21
C ALA A 136 22.31 -8.28 -1.70
N PRO A 137 23.36 -8.36 -2.52
CA PRO A 137 23.36 -7.86 -3.91
C PRO A 137 22.41 -8.64 -4.84
N ASP A 138 22.04 -9.86 -4.48
CA ASP A 138 21.02 -10.67 -5.15
C ASP A 138 19.60 -10.13 -4.92
N LYS A 139 19.37 -9.44 -3.80
CA LYS A 139 18.06 -8.86 -3.43
C LYS A 139 17.81 -7.49 -4.03
N PHE A 140 18.86 -6.74 -4.40
CA PHE A 140 18.72 -5.39 -4.92
C PHE A 140 19.69 -5.11 -6.08
N SER A 141 19.12 -4.82 -7.25
CA SER A 141 19.88 -4.56 -8.48
C SER A 141 19.74 -3.12 -9.02
N ALA A 142 19.06 -2.25 -8.27
CA ALA A 142 18.71 -0.90 -8.72
C ALA A 142 18.13 -0.88 -10.16
N SER A 143 17.16 -1.75 -10.42
CA SER A 143 16.58 -1.97 -11.76
C SER A 143 15.98 -0.70 -12.37
N SER A 144 15.79 -0.69 -13.69
CA SER A 144 15.18 0.45 -14.41
C SER A 144 13.79 0.80 -13.88
N THR A 145 12.99 -0.20 -13.53
CA THR A 145 11.68 -0.03 -12.90
C THR A 145 11.80 0.57 -11.51
N TRP A 146 12.76 0.09 -10.70
CA TRP A 146 13.03 0.66 -9.38
C TRP A 146 13.42 2.14 -9.50
N MET A 147 14.38 2.50 -10.36
CA MET A 147 14.80 3.89 -10.56
C MET A 147 13.63 4.80 -10.96
N LYS A 148 12.76 4.35 -11.88
CA LYS A 148 11.58 5.11 -12.32
C LYS A 148 10.61 5.36 -11.15
N LEU A 149 10.38 4.34 -10.32
CA LEU A 149 9.49 4.46 -9.16
C LEU A 149 10.11 5.30 -8.05
N PHE A 150 11.41 5.11 -7.80
CA PHE A 150 12.22 5.89 -6.86
C PHE A 150 12.10 7.36 -7.20
N MET A 151 12.46 7.78 -8.43
CA MET A 151 12.42 9.19 -8.86
C MET A 151 11.02 9.82 -8.80
N ARG A 152 9.96 9.04 -9.09
CA ARG A 152 8.58 9.55 -9.05
C ARG A 152 8.15 9.99 -7.66
N ARG A 153 8.67 9.39 -6.59
CA ARG A 153 8.24 9.67 -5.21
C ARG A 153 8.72 11.05 -4.70
N PRO A 154 10.01 11.40 -4.75
CA PRO A 154 10.52 12.73 -4.41
C PRO A 154 10.37 13.74 -5.55
N ARG A 155 9.73 13.36 -6.69
CA ARG A 155 9.55 14.23 -7.88
C ARG A 155 10.87 14.66 -8.52
N LEU A 156 11.81 13.72 -8.64
CA LEU A 156 13.09 13.95 -9.32
C LEU A 156 12.97 13.65 -10.82
N SER A 157 13.68 14.42 -11.64
CA SER A 157 13.93 14.18 -13.07
C SER A 157 15.44 14.09 -13.31
N LEU A 158 15.92 13.02 -13.92
CA LEU A 158 17.31 12.92 -14.38
C LEU A 158 17.42 13.59 -15.74
#